data_AF-A0A0A7GJP6-F1
#
_entry.id   AF-A0A0A7GJP6-F1
#
_cell.length_a   1.000
_cell.length_b   1.000
_cell.length_c   1.000
_cell.angle_alpha   90.00
_cell.angle_beta   90.00
_cell.angle_gamma   90.00
#
_symmetry.space_group_name_H-M   'P 1'
#
loop_
_entity.id
_entity.type
_entity.pdbx_description
1 polymer ?
#
loop_
_entity_poly.entity_id
_entity_poly.type
_entity_poly.pdbx_seq_one_letter_code
_entity_poly.pdbx_strand_id
1 'polypeptide(L)'
;MGVLTKLKNLFLRESSEGHRQYSHFIEIRPMIEKYRIKRKIQEFKKVYRIRYWHKVPHITLVYNFSPKEGVKNWELANIIKKVASKYNLRDLWFYYDGFEFNKGRNGYVLAFRIEPSQKLRRLRAELYNSLKPHILERPDVVKFNGANEDEFWFHATIGYRLSERDRELLSNYLKTIEDEYFMSYPLRISLLRNSKIAYEYDTATGKILSRQKALSKKTYSEMIKEYRKIFDIESNPPNSNSGIWLISDTHFDHENIIKYCARPFADVREMNRIILRNWNNTIQSSDTVYFLGDMSFGRRSKNPLYWLQKLNGRVKYIYGNHDSIQLGKNQEVVVYRGYKFLLVHDPKNMGNMKKFDGWIIHGHVHNNELRKYPFIDTKKRTINVCVEVINYKPISLDEIVTLIQRNEGGLIYRPC
;
A
#
# COMPACT_ATOMS: atom_id res chain seq x y z
N MET A 1 -35.32 -31.13 30.14
CA MET A 1 -34.96 -30.11 29.12
C MET A 1 -34.62 -28.71 29.67
N GLY A 2 -34.97 -28.34 30.91
CA GLY A 2 -34.71 -26.96 31.43
C GLY A 2 -33.29 -26.66 31.93
N VAL A 3 -32.53 -27.67 32.39
CA VAL A 3 -31.18 -27.47 32.99
C VAL A 3 -30.10 -27.24 31.92
N LEU A 4 -30.16 -27.99 30.81
CA LEU A 4 -29.26 -27.84 29.65
C LEU A 4 -29.40 -26.47 28.97
N THR A 5 -30.61 -25.90 28.91
CA THR A 5 -30.87 -24.58 28.32
C THR A 5 -30.39 -23.45 29.22
N LYS A 6 -30.49 -23.60 30.55
CA LYS A 6 -29.90 -22.67 31.52
C LYS A 6 -28.37 -22.67 31.47
N LEU A 7 -27.74 -23.85 31.38
CA LEU A 7 -26.28 -23.97 31.23
C LEU A 7 -25.78 -23.38 29.91
N LYS A 8 -26.48 -23.61 28.78
CA LYS A 8 -26.14 -23.02 27.48
C LYS A 8 -26.24 -21.49 27.50
N ASN A 9 -27.24 -20.93 28.18
CA ASN A 9 -27.40 -19.49 28.36
C ASN A 9 -26.39 -18.89 29.36
N LEU A 10 -25.94 -19.66 30.36
CA LEU A 10 -24.85 -19.27 31.26
C LEU A 10 -23.51 -19.20 30.52
N PHE A 11 -23.17 -20.23 29.72
CA PHE A 11 -21.96 -20.25 28.89
C PHE A 11 -21.97 -19.16 27.79
N LEU A 12 -23.14 -18.84 27.22
CA LEU A 12 -23.30 -17.72 26.29
C LEU A 12 -23.19 -16.35 26.99
N ARG A 13 -23.65 -16.24 28.25
CA ARG A 13 -23.45 -15.04 29.07
C ARG A 13 -22.00 -14.88 29.48
N GLU A 14 -21.33 -15.91 30.00
CA GLU A 14 -19.92 -15.88 30.40
C GLU A 14 -18.98 -15.59 29.23
N SER A 15 -19.24 -16.15 28.04
CA SER A 15 -18.48 -15.80 26.83
C SER A 15 -18.75 -14.37 26.35
N SER A 16 -19.94 -13.83 26.56
CA SER A 16 -20.27 -12.42 26.28
C SER A 16 -19.74 -11.44 27.34
N GLU A 17 -19.65 -11.86 28.60
CA GLU A 17 -19.14 -11.08 29.73
C GLU A 17 -17.61 -11.06 29.75
N GLY A 18 -16.95 -12.19 29.48
CA GLY A 18 -15.51 -12.26 29.24
C GLY A 18 -15.06 -11.44 28.03
N HIS A 19 -15.90 -11.35 26.98
CA HIS A 19 -15.67 -10.43 25.86
C HIS A 19 -15.86 -8.95 26.22
N ARG A 20 -16.74 -8.62 27.17
CA ARG A 20 -16.87 -7.25 27.70
C ARG A 20 -15.72 -6.88 28.64
N GLN A 21 -15.17 -7.86 29.35
CA GLN A 21 -14.06 -7.65 30.28
C GLN A 21 -12.76 -7.28 29.58
N TYR A 22 -12.43 -7.85 28.41
CA TYR A 22 -11.20 -7.56 27.65
C TYR A 22 -11.51 -6.87 26.31
N SER A 23 -12.01 -5.63 26.44
CA SER A 23 -12.61 -4.88 25.33
C SER A 23 -11.62 -4.10 24.45
N HIS A 24 -10.34 -4.05 24.82
CA HIS A 24 -9.32 -3.27 24.14
C HIS A 24 -8.38 -4.13 23.31
N PHE A 25 -7.87 -3.55 22.24
CA PHE A 25 -6.79 -4.09 21.43
C PHE A 25 -6.14 -2.97 20.64
N ILE A 26 -4.93 -3.20 20.13
CA ILE A 26 -4.18 -2.23 19.34
C ILE A 26 -3.91 -2.82 17.97
N GLU A 27 -4.16 -2.04 16.93
CA GLU A 27 -4.02 -2.47 15.53
C GLU A 27 -3.34 -1.42 14.65
N ILE A 28 -2.70 -1.87 13.58
CA ILE A 28 -2.39 -1.04 12.41
C ILE A 28 -3.60 -1.08 11.48
N ARG A 29 -4.10 0.10 11.10
CA ARG A 29 -5.21 0.22 10.16
C ARG A 29 -4.70 0.51 8.75
N PRO A 30 -5.19 -0.21 7.73
CA PRO A 30 -4.89 0.13 6.35
C PRO A 30 -5.45 1.50 5.98
N MET A 31 -4.67 2.30 5.27
CA MET A 31 -5.00 3.69 4.97
C MET A 31 -5.10 3.97 3.49
N ILE A 32 -3.98 3.90 2.77
CA ILE A 32 -3.88 4.23 1.35
C ILE A 32 -4.24 2.97 0.55
N GLU A 33 -3.67 1.84 0.95
CA GLU A 33 -3.83 0.49 0.42
C GLU A 33 -5.19 -0.15 0.73
N LYS A 34 -6.00 0.45 1.61
CA LYS A 34 -7.28 -0.12 2.08
C LYS A 34 -8.24 -0.52 0.95
N TYR A 35 -8.20 0.20 -0.17
CA TYR A 35 -9.09 -0.08 -1.31
C TYR A 35 -8.60 -1.28 -2.13
N ARG A 36 -7.28 -1.47 -2.25
CA ARG A 36 -6.68 -2.67 -2.86
C ARG A 36 -7.06 -3.91 -2.08
N ILE A 37 -6.89 -3.86 -0.76
CA ILE A 37 -7.33 -4.91 0.18
C ILE A 37 -8.82 -5.20 0.01
N LYS A 38 -9.69 -4.17 0.05
CA LYS A 38 -11.14 -4.37 -0.10
C LYS A 38 -11.51 -4.98 -1.45
N ARG A 39 -10.89 -4.55 -2.55
CA ARG A 39 -11.14 -5.09 -3.90
C ARG A 39 -10.86 -6.59 -3.91
N LYS A 40 -9.72 -7.01 -3.37
CA LYS A 40 -9.36 -8.42 -3.28
C LYS A 40 -10.34 -9.24 -2.43
N ILE A 41 -10.82 -8.70 -1.31
CA ILE A 41 -11.89 -9.36 -0.52
C ILE A 41 -13.17 -9.52 -1.34
N GLN A 42 -13.53 -8.52 -2.15
CA GLN A 42 -14.71 -8.63 -3.01
C GLN A 42 -14.54 -9.66 -4.12
N GLU A 43 -13.33 -9.84 -4.65
CA GLU A 43 -13.01 -10.93 -5.57
C GLU A 43 -13.24 -12.29 -4.91
N PHE A 44 -12.69 -12.52 -3.71
CA PHE A 44 -12.92 -13.77 -2.98
C PHE A 44 -14.42 -14.03 -2.69
N LYS A 45 -15.17 -12.99 -2.33
CA LYS A 45 -16.62 -13.08 -2.07
C LYS A 45 -17.44 -13.47 -3.29
N LYS A 46 -17.00 -13.11 -4.51
CA LYS A 46 -17.69 -13.48 -5.75
C LYS A 46 -17.52 -14.96 -6.06
N VAL A 47 -16.36 -15.52 -5.74
CA VAL A 47 -16.04 -16.92 -6.04
C VAL A 47 -16.63 -17.87 -4.99
N TYR A 48 -16.61 -17.48 -3.72
CA TYR A 48 -17.05 -18.36 -2.62
C TYR A 48 -18.07 -17.69 -1.71
N ARG A 49 -19.18 -18.40 -1.46
CA ARG A 49 -20.20 -18.05 -0.45
C ARG A 49 -19.75 -18.38 0.97
N ILE A 50 -18.57 -17.89 1.36
CA ILE A 50 -18.10 -18.00 2.74
C ILE A 50 -18.88 -17.03 3.63
N ARG A 51 -19.33 -17.52 4.79
CA ARG A 51 -20.24 -16.80 5.68
C ARG A 51 -19.57 -15.67 6.47
N TYR A 52 -18.27 -15.78 6.74
CA TYR A 52 -17.56 -14.95 7.71
C TYR A 52 -16.34 -14.26 7.09
N TRP A 53 -16.58 -13.10 6.49
CA TRP A 53 -15.54 -12.20 5.98
C TRP A 53 -15.33 -11.00 6.90
N HIS A 54 -14.08 -10.64 7.17
CA HIS A 54 -13.78 -9.35 7.78
C HIS A 54 -14.18 -8.20 6.86
N LYS A 55 -14.73 -7.12 7.45
CA LYS A 55 -15.13 -5.92 6.69
C LYS A 55 -13.92 -5.07 6.29
N VAL A 56 -12.91 -4.99 7.16
CA VAL A 56 -11.65 -4.28 6.93
C VAL A 56 -10.55 -5.08 7.66
N PRO A 57 -9.64 -5.74 6.94
CA PRO A 57 -8.46 -6.35 7.54
C PRO A 57 -7.62 -5.29 8.24
N HIS A 58 -6.98 -5.68 9.32
CA HIS A 58 -6.10 -4.87 10.14
C HIS A 58 -5.04 -5.80 10.70
N ILE A 59 -3.90 -5.23 11.10
CA ILE A 59 -2.80 -6.00 11.67
C ILE A 59 -2.83 -5.76 13.18
N THR A 60 -3.18 -6.79 13.94
CA THR A 60 -3.22 -6.66 15.41
C THR A 60 -1.79 -6.61 15.95
N LEU A 61 -1.49 -5.65 16.82
CA LEU A 61 -0.20 -5.52 17.51
C LEU A 61 -0.27 -6.07 18.94
N VAL A 62 -1.38 -5.80 19.64
CA VAL A 62 -1.66 -6.27 21.00
C VAL A 62 -3.11 -6.74 21.08
N TYR A 63 -3.30 -8.02 21.37
CA TYR A 63 -4.60 -8.68 21.47
C TYR A 63 -5.30 -8.38 22.79
N ASN A 64 -6.63 -8.54 22.76
CA ASN A 64 -7.62 -8.44 23.86
C ASN A 64 -7.04 -8.20 25.27
N PHE A 65 -7.18 -6.98 25.74
CA PHE A 65 -6.84 -6.57 27.11
C PHE A 65 -7.87 -5.59 27.66
N SER A 66 -7.70 -5.21 28.92
CA SER A 66 -8.34 -4.03 29.52
C SER A 66 -7.35 -3.23 30.35
N PRO A 67 -7.53 -1.91 30.49
CA PRO A 67 -6.74 -1.11 31.42
C PRO A 67 -6.91 -1.63 32.85
N LYS A 68 -5.83 -1.56 33.64
CA LYS A 68 -5.94 -1.72 35.10
C LYS A 68 -6.77 -0.58 35.70
N GLU A 69 -7.23 -0.76 36.93
CA GLU A 69 -7.95 0.27 37.67
C GLU A 69 -7.17 1.60 37.68
N GLY A 70 -7.87 2.71 37.48
CA GLY A 70 -7.28 4.05 37.38
C GLY A 70 -6.66 4.41 36.02
N VAL A 71 -6.28 3.43 35.18
CA VAL A 71 -5.63 3.68 33.88
C VAL A 71 -6.65 4.12 32.83
N LYS A 72 -6.45 5.31 32.27
CA LYS A 72 -7.29 5.90 31.23
C LYS A 72 -6.78 5.56 29.83
N ASN A 73 -7.70 5.51 28.87
CA ASN A 73 -7.35 5.28 27.45
C ASN A 73 -6.38 6.32 26.87
N TRP A 74 -6.38 7.55 27.41
CA TRP A 74 -5.43 8.59 27.03
C TRP A 74 -3.99 8.24 27.44
N GLU A 75 -3.79 7.62 28.59
CA GLU A 75 -2.46 7.20 29.05
C GLU A 75 -1.92 6.08 28.16
N LEU A 76 -2.77 5.11 27.80
CA LEU A 76 -2.42 4.06 26.83
C LEU A 76 -2.07 4.66 25.45
N ALA A 77 -2.83 5.67 24.99
CA ALA A 77 -2.52 6.37 23.74
C ALA A 77 -1.17 7.10 23.79
N ASN A 78 -0.79 7.66 24.94
CA ASN A 78 0.54 8.27 25.13
C ASN A 78 1.66 7.23 25.13
N ILE A 79 1.43 6.04 25.69
CA ILE A 79 2.39 4.92 25.59
C ILE A 79 2.59 4.54 24.11
N ILE A 80 1.51 4.39 23.34
CA ILE A 80 1.59 4.13 21.89
C ILE A 80 2.44 5.19 21.19
N LYS A 81 2.14 6.48 21.42
CA LYS A 81 2.91 7.59 20.84
C LYS A 81 4.38 7.51 21.26
N LYS A 82 4.67 7.38 22.56
CA LYS A 82 6.03 7.37 23.13
C LYS A 82 6.89 6.25 22.54
N VAL A 83 6.31 5.08 22.30
CA VAL A 83 7.03 3.96 21.66
C VAL A 83 7.19 4.21 20.18
N ALA A 84 6.09 4.46 19.46
CA ALA A 84 6.11 4.57 18.01
C ALA A 84 6.93 5.78 17.50
N SER A 85 6.98 6.88 18.25
CA SER A 85 7.76 8.07 17.87
C SER A 85 9.28 7.88 17.95
N LYS A 86 9.78 6.77 18.51
CA LYS A 86 11.22 6.44 18.50
C LYS A 86 11.71 5.97 17.13
N TYR A 87 10.79 5.61 16.25
CA TYR A 87 11.06 4.95 14.98
C TYR A 87 10.81 5.90 13.81
N ASN A 88 11.72 5.90 12.84
CA ASN A 88 11.47 6.56 11.56
C ASN A 88 10.44 5.75 10.78
N LEU A 89 9.38 6.41 10.29
CA LEU A 89 8.32 5.76 9.53
C LEU A 89 8.84 5.01 8.29
N ARG A 90 9.91 5.50 7.65
CA ARG A 90 10.53 4.85 6.48
C ARG A 90 11.08 3.47 6.80
N ASP A 91 11.49 3.23 8.04
CA ASP A 91 12.05 1.95 8.46
C ASP A 91 10.98 0.96 8.94
N LEU A 92 9.75 1.41 9.15
CA LEU A 92 8.63 0.59 9.64
C LEU A 92 7.83 -0.08 8.50
N TRP A 93 8.45 -0.30 7.35
CA TRP A 93 7.79 -0.93 6.21
C TRP A 93 7.32 -2.35 6.54
N PHE A 94 6.30 -2.80 5.83
CA PHE A 94 5.87 -4.19 5.75
C PHE A 94 5.27 -4.48 4.38
N TYR A 95 5.33 -5.74 3.92
CA TYR A 95 4.67 -6.16 2.69
C TYR A 95 3.41 -6.94 2.99
N TYR A 96 2.37 -6.68 2.20
CA TYR A 96 1.36 -7.70 1.93
C TYR A 96 1.96 -8.63 0.89
N ASP A 97 2.24 -9.86 1.28
CA ASP A 97 2.91 -10.85 0.43
C ASP A 97 2.06 -12.11 0.32
N GLY A 98 1.09 -12.11 -0.58
CA GLY A 98 0.20 -13.24 -0.81
C GLY A 98 -0.69 -13.55 0.38
N PHE A 99 -1.08 -14.83 0.49
CA PHE A 99 -2.07 -15.29 1.44
C PHE A 99 -1.59 -16.51 2.20
N GLU A 100 -2.08 -16.66 3.42
CA GLU A 100 -1.76 -17.81 4.26
C GLU A 100 -2.97 -18.26 5.06
N PHE A 101 -2.92 -19.53 5.48
CA PHE A 101 -3.87 -20.12 6.40
C PHE A 101 -3.24 -20.38 7.74
N ASN A 102 -4.01 -20.14 8.80
CA ASN A 102 -3.67 -20.61 10.13
C ASN A 102 -4.87 -21.34 10.76
N LYS A 103 -4.59 -22.41 11.52
CA LYS A 103 -5.61 -23.22 12.18
C LYS A 103 -5.87 -22.67 13.58
N GLY A 104 -7.05 -22.08 13.77
CA GLY A 104 -7.52 -21.61 15.06
C GLY A 104 -8.42 -22.63 15.76
N ARG A 105 -8.86 -22.28 16.98
CA ARG A 105 -9.81 -23.10 17.77
C ARG A 105 -11.16 -23.33 17.08
N ASN A 106 -11.60 -22.39 16.26
CA ASN A 106 -12.93 -22.38 15.63
C ASN A 106 -12.86 -22.64 14.11
N GLY A 107 -11.81 -23.33 13.64
CA GLY A 107 -11.55 -23.56 12.21
C GLY A 107 -10.39 -22.70 11.68
N TYR A 108 -10.28 -22.59 10.36
CA TYR A 108 -9.18 -21.89 9.71
C TYR A 108 -9.44 -20.38 9.61
N VAL A 109 -8.33 -19.65 9.57
CA VAL A 109 -8.24 -18.23 9.29
C VAL A 109 -7.49 -18.08 7.98
N LEU A 110 -8.09 -17.37 7.02
CA LEU A 110 -7.40 -16.89 5.82
C LEU A 110 -6.97 -15.46 6.07
N ALA A 111 -5.68 -15.16 5.92
CA ALA A 111 -5.13 -13.83 6.09
C ALA A 111 -4.26 -13.43 4.90
N PHE A 112 -4.07 -12.12 4.72
CA PHE A 112 -2.88 -11.65 4.06
C PHE A 112 -1.67 -11.96 4.94
N ARG A 113 -0.67 -12.60 4.36
CA ARG A 113 0.63 -12.75 4.99
C ARG A 113 1.32 -11.39 5.02
N ILE A 114 1.78 -10.99 6.20
CA ILE A 114 2.47 -9.72 6.41
C ILE A 114 3.94 -10.02 6.66
N GLU A 115 4.80 -9.48 5.80
CA GLU A 115 6.25 -9.55 5.97
C GLU A 115 6.76 -8.22 6.56
N PRO A 116 6.94 -8.12 7.88
CA PRO A 116 7.35 -6.88 8.53
C PRO A 116 8.87 -6.66 8.47
N SER A 117 9.28 -5.41 8.42
CA SER A 117 10.65 -5.00 8.74
C SER A 117 11.06 -5.41 10.16
N GLN A 118 12.37 -5.57 10.40
CA GLN A 118 12.89 -5.78 11.75
C GLN A 118 12.49 -4.65 12.71
N LYS A 119 12.44 -3.40 12.23
CA LYS A 119 12.05 -2.26 13.05
C LYS A 119 10.59 -2.31 13.45
N LEU A 120 9.70 -2.82 12.58
CA LEU A 120 8.30 -3.04 12.95
C LEU A 120 8.14 -4.16 13.98
N ARG A 121 8.92 -5.26 13.86
CA ARG A 121 8.97 -6.33 14.88
C ARG A 121 9.36 -5.76 16.25
N ARG A 122 10.45 -4.99 16.31
CA ARG A 122 10.92 -4.29 17.52
C ARG A 122 9.89 -3.33 18.10
N LEU A 123 9.28 -2.48 17.27
CA LEU A 123 8.24 -1.55 17.69
C LEU A 123 7.10 -2.29 18.39
N ARG A 124 6.64 -3.40 17.80
CA ARG A 124 5.55 -4.21 18.36
C ARG A 124 5.94 -4.82 19.72
N ALA A 125 7.16 -5.37 19.83
CA ALA A 125 7.65 -5.95 21.08
C ALA A 125 7.79 -4.89 22.20
N GLU A 126 8.41 -3.75 21.89
CA GLU A 126 8.51 -2.61 22.82
C GLU A 126 7.15 -2.07 23.23
N LEU A 127 6.20 -2.01 22.29
CA LEU A 127 4.85 -1.54 22.55
C LEU A 127 4.16 -2.44 23.57
N TYR A 128 4.22 -3.76 23.38
CA TYR A 128 3.66 -4.71 24.32
C TYR A 128 4.31 -4.58 25.70
N ASN A 129 5.65 -4.60 25.77
CA ASN A 129 6.38 -4.49 27.03
C ASN A 129 6.08 -3.20 27.79
N SER A 130 5.90 -2.08 27.08
CA SER A 130 5.55 -0.79 27.68
C SER A 130 4.10 -0.73 28.17
N LEU A 131 3.19 -1.51 27.58
CA LEU A 131 1.78 -1.56 28.00
C LEU A 131 1.52 -2.55 29.12
N LYS A 132 2.27 -3.65 29.18
CA LYS A 132 2.08 -4.77 30.12
C LYS A 132 1.87 -4.35 31.59
N PRO A 133 2.60 -3.36 32.15
CA PRO A 133 2.37 -2.91 33.53
C PRO A 133 0.99 -2.27 33.76
N HIS A 134 0.35 -1.76 32.71
CA HIS A 134 -0.86 -0.93 32.77
C HIS A 134 -2.14 -1.67 32.36
N ILE A 135 -2.04 -2.91 31.92
CA ILE A 135 -3.16 -3.68 31.36
C ILE A 135 -3.35 -5.03 32.05
N LEU A 136 -4.56 -5.57 31.93
CA LEU A 136 -4.93 -6.95 32.21
C LEU A 136 -5.26 -7.62 30.88
N GLU A 137 -4.58 -8.72 30.56
CA GLU A 137 -4.72 -9.41 29.27
C GLU A 137 -5.64 -10.62 29.39
N ARG A 138 -6.35 -10.95 28.31
CA ARG A 138 -7.16 -12.18 28.31
C ARG A 138 -6.23 -13.40 28.41
N PRO A 139 -6.48 -14.37 29.30
CA PRO A 139 -5.51 -15.46 29.56
C PRO A 139 -5.05 -16.24 28.32
N ASP A 140 -5.95 -16.48 27.36
CA ASP A 140 -5.63 -17.21 26.12
C ASP A 140 -4.77 -16.41 25.13
N VAL A 141 -4.67 -15.08 25.28
CA VAL A 141 -3.87 -14.23 24.39
C VAL A 141 -2.49 -13.87 24.94
N VAL A 142 -2.21 -14.16 26.22
CA VAL A 142 -0.92 -13.86 26.87
C VAL A 142 0.25 -14.43 26.09
N LYS A 143 0.13 -15.66 25.58
CA LYS A 143 1.20 -16.29 24.77
C LYS A 143 1.44 -15.58 23.43
N PHE A 144 0.39 -15.04 22.81
CA PHE A 144 0.51 -14.33 21.53
C PHE A 144 1.06 -12.93 21.76
N ASN A 145 0.60 -12.26 22.82
CA ASN A 145 1.11 -10.95 23.21
C ASN A 145 2.58 -11.03 23.67
N GLY A 146 2.95 -12.06 24.43
CA GLY A 146 4.31 -12.31 24.88
C GLY A 146 5.25 -12.95 23.87
N ALA A 147 4.79 -13.25 22.65
CA ALA A 147 5.65 -13.79 21.59
C ALA A 147 6.81 -12.84 21.29
N ASN A 148 8.00 -13.39 21.05
CA ASN A 148 9.19 -12.61 20.69
C ASN A 148 9.07 -12.00 19.27
N GLU A 149 10.08 -11.23 18.86
CA GLU A 149 10.10 -10.51 17.57
C GLU A 149 9.91 -11.43 16.35
N ASP A 150 10.42 -12.65 16.42
CA ASP A 150 10.45 -13.60 15.30
C ASP A 150 9.22 -14.51 15.29
N GLU A 151 8.65 -14.81 16.45
CA GLU A 151 7.48 -15.67 16.62
C GLU A 151 6.14 -14.95 16.45
N PHE A 152 6.11 -13.62 16.58
CA PHE A 152 4.84 -12.89 16.47
C PHE A 152 4.29 -12.97 15.05
N TRP A 153 3.09 -13.54 14.93
CA TRP A 153 2.41 -13.69 13.66
C TRP A 153 1.72 -12.39 13.21
N PHE A 154 2.44 -11.57 12.44
CA PHE A 154 1.87 -10.44 11.73
C PHE A 154 0.98 -10.96 10.60
N HIS A 155 -0.30 -10.60 10.64
CA HIS A 155 -1.25 -10.99 9.62
C HIS A 155 -2.40 -9.99 9.54
N ALA A 156 -3.05 -9.89 8.37
CA ALA A 156 -4.28 -9.14 8.22
C ALA A 156 -5.43 -10.06 7.81
N THR A 157 -6.28 -10.40 8.78
CA THR A 157 -7.34 -11.39 8.60
C THR A 157 -8.37 -10.98 7.54
N ILE A 158 -8.67 -11.91 6.64
CA ILE A 158 -9.67 -11.77 5.59
C ILE A 158 -10.90 -12.61 5.89
N GLY A 159 -10.70 -13.90 6.15
CA GLY A 159 -11.75 -14.89 6.41
C GLY A 159 -11.47 -15.61 7.73
N TYR A 160 -12.51 -15.96 8.47
CA TYR A 160 -12.38 -16.61 9.78
C TYR A 160 -13.45 -17.67 9.97
N ARG A 161 -13.21 -18.63 10.87
CA ARG A 161 -14.11 -19.79 11.10
C ARG A 161 -14.38 -20.59 9.82
N LEU A 162 -13.36 -20.74 8.99
CA LEU A 162 -13.43 -21.50 7.75
C LEU A 162 -13.37 -23.00 8.07
N SER A 163 -14.21 -23.79 7.41
CA SER A 163 -14.15 -25.25 7.49
C SER A 163 -12.94 -25.80 6.72
N GLU A 164 -12.62 -27.09 6.89
CA GLU A 164 -11.60 -27.76 6.07
C GLU A 164 -11.94 -27.67 4.57
N ARG A 165 -13.22 -27.86 4.22
CA ARG A 165 -13.71 -27.72 2.85
C ARG A 165 -13.49 -26.30 2.29
N ASP A 166 -13.77 -25.26 3.09
CA ASP A 166 -13.52 -23.88 2.67
C ASP A 166 -12.02 -23.64 2.44
N ARG A 167 -11.16 -24.18 3.31
CA ARG A 167 -9.70 -24.08 3.19
C ARG A 167 -9.20 -24.73 1.91
N GLU A 168 -9.65 -25.94 1.59
CA GLU A 168 -9.25 -26.66 0.36
C GLU A 168 -9.67 -25.91 -0.90
N LEU A 169 -10.93 -25.49 -0.96
CA LEU A 169 -11.46 -24.73 -2.11
C LEU A 169 -10.67 -23.44 -2.33
N LEU A 170 -10.48 -22.66 -1.26
CA LEU A 170 -9.69 -21.43 -1.35
C LEU A 170 -8.24 -21.70 -1.69
N SER A 171 -7.61 -22.76 -1.16
CA SER A 171 -6.22 -23.10 -1.47
C SER A 171 -6.03 -23.39 -2.96
N ASN A 172 -7.00 -24.06 -3.60
CA ASN A 172 -6.95 -24.31 -5.04
C ASN A 172 -7.13 -23.01 -5.84
N TYR A 173 -7.99 -22.11 -5.42
CA TYR A 173 -8.14 -20.80 -6.05
C TYR A 173 -6.91 -19.91 -5.87
N LEU A 174 -6.26 -19.93 -4.71
CA LEU A 174 -5.04 -19.16 -4.46
C LEU A 174 -3.91 -19.57 -5.43
N LYS A 175 -3.88 -20.83 -5.88
CA LYS A 175 -2.91 -21.30 -6.89
C LYS A 175 -3.17 -20.74 -8.30
N THR A 176 -4.38 -20.24 -8.57
CA THR A 176 -4.75 -19.74 -9.91
C THR A 176 -4.62 -18.22 -10.04
N ILE A 177 -4.33 -17.51 -8.94
CA ILE A 177 -4.21 -16.05 -8.94
C ILE A 177 -2.76 -15.62 -8.69
N GLU A 178 -2.41 -14.49 -9.27
CA GLU A 178 -1.32 -13.61 -8.82
C GLU A 178 -1.36 -13.40 -7.30
N ASP A 179 -0.32 -13.83 -6.57
CA ASP A 179 -0.10 -13.39 -5.19
C ASP A 179 0.02 -11.87 -5.15
N GLU A 180 -0.71 -11.25 -4.23
CA GLU A 180 -0.61 -9.82 -3.98
C GLU A 180 0.78 -9.48 -3.45
N TYR A 181 1.41 -8.44 -3.99
CA TYR A 181 2.69 -7.96 -3.50
C TYR A 181 2.73 -6.44 -3.54
N PHE A 182 2.56 -5.83 -2.37
CA PHE A 182 2.70 -4.39 -2.23
C PHE A 182 3.15 -4.02 -0.82
N MET A 183 3.97 -2.99 -0.76
CA MET A 183 4.50 -2.46 0.48
C MET A 183 3.51 -1.49 1.12
N SER A 184 3.53 -1.40 2.45
CA SER A 184 2.80 -0.40 3.22
C SER A 184 3.57 -0.01 4.48
N TYR A 185 3.01 0.95 5.23
CA TYR A 185 3.56 1.55 6.43
C TYR A 185 2.47 1.72 7.49
N PRO A 186 2.80 1.67 8.80
CA PRO A 186 1.82 1.78 9.87
C PRO A 186 1.37 3.23 10.07
N LEU A 187 0.67 3.80 9.09
CA LEU A 187 0.25 5.21 9.09
C LEU A 187 -0.69 5.56 10.26
N ARG A 188 -1.43 4.57 10.76
CA ARG A 188 -2.34 4.67 11.91
C ARG A 188 -2.17 3.49 12.85
N ILE A 189 -1.76 3.77 14.09
CA ILE A 189 -1.77 2.80 15.18
C ILE A 189 -2.96 3.15 16.09
N SER A 190 -3.97 2.28 16.08
CA SER A 190 -5.29 2.54 16.66
C SER A 190 -5.45 1.80 17.98
N LEU A 191 -5.80 2.51 19.05
CA LEU A 191 -6.30 1.94 20.29
C LEU A 191 -7.82 1.79 20.18
N LEU A 192 -8.30 0.55 20.17
CA LEU A 192 -9.72 0.25 20.10
C LEU A 192 -10.27 -0.09 21.49
N ARG A 193 -11.54 0.26 21.71
CA ARG A 193 -12.38 -0.17 22.84
C ARG A 193 -13.74 -0.57 22.29
N ASN A 194 -14.20 -1.80 22.54
CA ASN A 194 -15.47 -2.30 22.01
C ASN A 194 -15.57 -2.12 20.49
N SER A 195 -14.49 -2.43 19.77
CA SER A 195 -14.39 -2.29 18.30
C SER A 195 -14.56 -0.85 17.77
N LYS A 196 -14.42 0.15 18.64
CA LYS A 196 -14.47 1.57 18.28
C LYS A 196 -13.14 2.23 18.64
N ILE A 197 -12.66 3.12 17.78
CA ILE A 197 -11.49 3.98 18.08
C ILE A 197 -11.74 4.70 19.40
N ALA A 198 -10.88 4.45 20.38
CA ALA A 198 -10.74 5.28 21.56
C ALA A 198 -9.79 6.44 21.24
N TYR A 199 -8.59 6.10 20.78
CA TYR A 199 -7.58 7.03 20.26
C TYR A 199 -6.83 6.39 19.11
N GLU A 200 -6.20 7.23 18.29
CA GLU A 200 -5.37 6.77 17.19
C GLU A 200 -4.11 7.63 17.11
N TYR A 201 -2.94 6.99 17.04
CA TYR A 201 -1.68 7.67 16.80
C TYR A 201 -1.43 7.76 15.29
N ASP A 202 -1.29 8.99 14.81
CA ASP A 202 -0.88 9.33 13.45
C ASP A 202 0.65 9.29 13.36
N THR A 203 1.21 8.26 12.74
CA THR A 203 2.67 8.12 12.67
C THR A 203 3.29 9.09 11.68
N ALA A 204 2.54 9.56 10.68
CA ALA A 204 3.01 10.56 9.73
C ALA A 204 3.04 11.96 10.37
N THR A 205 1.97 12.35 11.08
CA THR A 205 1.89 13.71 11.67
C THR A 205 2.34 13.82 13.13
N GLY A 206 2.61 12.69 13.81
CA GLY A 206 3.00 12.65 15.22
C GLY A 206 1.89 12.99 16.22
N LYS A 207 0.63 13.08 15.76
CA LYS A 207 -0.52 13.51 16.57
C LYS A 207 -1.28 12.31 17.16
N ILE A 208 -1.74 12.43 18.40
CA ILE A 208 -2.80 11.56 18.94
C ILE A 208 -4.15 12.16 18.56
N LEU A 209 -5.02 11.34 18.00
CA LEU A 209 -6.34 11.74 17.53
C LEU A 209 -7.43 11.12 18.41
N SER A 210 -8.42 11.95 18.76
CA SER A 210 -9.71 11.44 19.21
C SER A 210 -10.43 10.72 18.08
N ARG A 211 -11.43 9.90 18.41
CA ARG A 211 -12.29 9.23 17.42
C ARG A 211 -12.82 10.17 16.33
N GLN A 212 -13.33 11.34 16.72
CA GLN A 212 -13.88 12.32 15.77
C GLN A 212 -12.80 12.80 14.78
N LYS A 213 -11.59 13.11 15.28
CA LYS A 213 -10.47 13.55 14.44
C LYS A 213 -9.96 12.41 13.56
N ALA A 214 -9.88 11.18 14.06
CA ALA A 214 -9.44 9.99 13.31
C ALA A 214 -10.37 9.66 12.13
N LEU A 215 -11.67 9.96 12.25
CA LEU A 215 -12.66 9.73 11.19
C LEU A 215 -12.81 10.91 10.22
N SER A 216 -12.11 12.03 10.46
CA SER A 216 -12.25 13.24 9.65
C SER A 216 -11.48 13.17 8.34
N LYS A 217 -12.12 13.60 7.24
CA LYS A 217 -11.46 13.78 5.93
C LYS A 217 -10.28 14.75 6.03
N LYS A 218 -10.40 15.82 6.81
CA LYS A 218 -9.32 16.81 7.00
C LYS A 218 -8.05 16.15 7.54
N THR A 219 -8.19 15.33 8.59
CA THR A 219 -7.05 14.65 9.20
C THR A 219 -6.47 13.58 8.28
N TYR A 220 -7.30 12.91 7.48
CA TYR A 220 -6.82 12.00 6.43
C TYR A 220 -5.96 12.76 5.41
N SER A 221 -6.43 13.91 4.91
CA SER A 221 -5.67 14.76 3.97
C SER A 221 -4.35 15.26 4.57
N GLU A 222 -4.33 15.65 5.85
CA GLU A 222 -3.09 16.04 6.56
C GLU A 222 -2.08 14.89 6.60
N MET A 223 -2.52 13.69 6.96
CA MET A 223 -1.67 12.48 7.00
C MET A 223 -1.14 12.12 5.61
N ILE A 224 -1.98 12.18 4.58
CA ILE A 224 -1.57 11.91 3.19
C ILE A 224 -0.52 12.93 2.74
N LYS A 225 -0.70 14.21 3.04
CA LYS A 225 0.28 15.25 2.72
C LYS A 225 1.61 15.00 3.40
N GLU A 226 1.59 14.65 4.70
CA GLU A 226 2.82 14.40 5.44
C GLU A 226 3.53 13.13 4.98
N TYR A 227 2.76 12.08 4.67
CA TYR A 227 3.26 10.88 3.99
C TYR A 227 4.03 11.25 2.71
N ARG A 228 3.44 12.06 1.83
CA ARG A 228 4.13 12.46 0.59
C ARG A 228 5.46 13.19 0.81
N LYS A 229 5.59 13.97 1.89
CA LYS A 229 6.86 14.60 2.25
C LYS A 229 7.87 13.59 2.77
N ILE A 230 7.46 12.71 3.68
CA ILE A 230 8.33 11.67 4.28
C ILE A 230 8.92 10.77 3.19
N PHE A 231 8.15 10.46 2.15
CA PHE A 231 8.54 9.55 1.07
C PHE A 231 9.05 10.26 -0.20
N ASP A 232 9.35 11.56 -0.13
CA ASP A 232 9.91 12.36 -1.24
C ASP A 232 9.09 12.28 -2.55
N ILE A 233 7.76 12.13 -2.40
CA ILE A 233 6.78 12.13 -3.50
C ILE A 233 6.58 13.56 -4.02
N GLU A 234 6.67 14.57 -3.16
CA GLU A 234 6.58 15.98 -3.55
C GLU A 234 7.98 16.53 -3.88
N SER A 235 8.27 16.83 -5.14
CA SER A 235 9.58 17.36 -5.57
C SER A 235 9.85 18.77 -5.03
N ASN A 236 11.08 18.98 -4.54
CA ASN A 236 11.70 20.29 -4.25
C ASN A 236 12.42 20.84 -5.52
N PRO A 237 13.01 22.07 -5.53
CA PRO A 237 13.23 22.87 -6.75
C PRO A 237 14.19 22.24 -7.78
N PRO A 238 14.18 22.76 -9.03
CA PRO A 238 14.70 22.05 -10.20
C PRO A 238 16.14 21.58 -10.14
N ASN A 239 16.35 20.39 -10.72
CA ASN A 239 17.67 19.91 -11.11
C ASN A 239 18.26 20.83 -12.19
N SER A 240 19.56 21.10 -12.10
CA SER A 240 20.27 22.08 -12.93
C SER A 240 20.74 21.55 -14.28
N ASN A 241 20.49 20.29 -14.62
CA ASN A 241 21.07 19.66 -15.81
C ASN A 241 20.01 19.29 -16.84
N SER A 242 20.24 19.72 -18.09
CA SER A 242 19.44 19.31 -19.24
C SER A 242 19.58 17.81 -19.52
N GLY A 243 18.49 17.12 -19.83
CA GLY A 243 18.50 15.67 -20.03
C GLY A 243 17.33 15.10 -20.83
N ILE A 244 17.36 13.77 -20.98
CA ILE A 244 16.25 12.98 -21.51
C ILE A 244 15.52 12.35 -20.32
N TRP A 245 14.21 12.58 -20.26
CA TRP A 245 13.34 12.16 -19.16
C TRP A 245 12.22 11.25 -19.64
N LEU A 246 11.70 10.43 -18.72
CA LEU A 246 10.69 9.40 -18.99
C LEU A 246 9.63 9.42 -17.89
N ILE A 247 8.38 9.17 -18.28
CA ILE A 247 7.21 9.05 -17.40
C ILE A 247 6.00 8.57 -18.20
N SER A 248 5.08 7.85 -17.57
CA SER A 248 3.80 7.45 -18.16
C SER A 248 2.66 7.45 -17.15
N ASP A 249 1.44 7.27 -17.65
CA ASP A 249 0.26 6.93 -16.85
C ASP A 249 -0.08 7.99 -15.80
N THR A 250 0.13 9.28 -16.12
CA THR A 250 -0.24 10.37 -15.21
C THR A 250 -1.72 10.31 -14.85
N HIS A 251 -2.57 9.85 -15.78
CA HIS A 251 -4.00 9.70 -15.56
C HIS A 251 -4.63 10.93 -14.90
N PHE A 252 -4.25 12.12 -15.39
CA PHE A 252 -4.88 13.35 -14.96
C PHE A 252 -6.41 13.22 -15.09
N ASP A 253 -7.12 13.80 -14.13
CA ASP A 253 -8.59 13.76 -14.03
C ASP A 253 -9.22 12.39 -13.71
N HIS A 254 -8.42 11.33 -13.53
CA HIS A 254 -8.92 9.98 -13.25
C HIS A 254 -9.12 9.74 -11.74
N GLU A 255 -10.27 10.08 -11.18
CA GLU A 255 -10.51 9.94 -9.72
C GLU A 255 -10.35 8.48 -9.19
N ASN A 256 -10.78 7.49 -9.98
CA ASN A 256 -10.74 6.08 -9.54
C ASN A 256 -9.32 5.49 -9.49
N ILE A 257 -8.35 6.06 -10.23
CA ILE A 257 -6.96 5.57 -10.22
C ILE A 257 -6.32 5.67 -8.84
N ILE A 258 -6.72 6.67 -8.05
CA ILE A 258 -6.25 6.88 -6.67
C ILE A 258 -6.55 5.64 -5.84
N LYS A 259 -7.77 5.12 -5.92
CA LYS A 259 -8.18 3.92 -5.17
C LYS A 259 -7.61 2.64 -5.80
N TYR A 260 -7.52 2.60 -7.13
CA TYR A 260 -7.09 1.42 -7.87
C TYR A 260 -5.61 1.10 -7.64
N CYS A 261 -4.74 2.10 -7.69
CA CYS A 261 -3.29 1.97 -7.48
C CYS A 261 -2.84 2.34 -6.06
N ALA A 262 -3.77 2.71 -5.18
CA ALA A 262 -3.46 3.27 -3.87
C ALA A 262 -2.53 4.51 -3.98
N ARG A 263 -2.85 5.45 -4.89
CA ARG A 263 -2.06 6.68 -5.01
C ARG A 263 -2.24 7.55 -3.76
N PRO A 264 -1.17 8.21 -3.26
CA PRO A 264 -1.19 8.96 -2.01
C PRO A 264 -1.77 10.37 -2.19
N PHE A 265 -3.01 10.47 -2.68
CA PHE A 265 -3.72 11.73 -2.87
C PHE A 265 -5.10 11.66 -2.25
N ALA A 266 -5.53 12.74 -1.60
CA ALA A 266 -6.84 12.81 -0.97
C ALA A 266 -7.97 12.85 -2.01
N ASP A 267 -7.72 13.50 -3.15
CA ASP A 267 -8.63 13.61 -4.27
C ASP A 267 -7.90 13.89 -5.60
N VAL A 268 -8.66 13.87 -6.70
CA VAL A 268 -8.14 14.05 -8.06
C VAL A 268 -7.57 15.45 -8.32
N ARG A 269 -8.10 16.49 -7.66
CA ARG A 269 -7.59 17.86 -7.82
C ARG A 269 -6.21 17.97 -7.19
N GLU A 270 -6.04 17.39 -6.00
CA GLU A 270 -4.75 17.30 -5.33
C GLU A 270 -3.76 16.48 -6.17
N MET A 271 -4.16 15.30 -6.66
CA MET A 271 -3.33 14.46 -7.54
C MET A 271 -2.83 15.24 -8.75
N ASN A 272 -3.74 15.84 -9.51
CA ASN A 272 -3.38 16.60 -10.70
C ASN A 272 -2.39 17.72 -10.39
N ARG A 273 -2.66 18.51 -9.34
CA ARG A 273 -1.81 19.63 -8.92
C ARG A 273 -0.41 19.15 -8.52
N ILE A 274 -0.31 18.06 -7.78
CA ILE A 274 0.99 17.56 -7.30
C ILE A 274 1.80 16.93 -8.44
N ILE A 275 1.21 16.08 -9.28
CA ILE A 275 1.92 15.49 -10.43
C ILE A 275 2.39 16.58 -11.39
N LEU A 276 1.53 17.56 -11.71
CA LEU A 276 1.90 18.72 -12.54
C LEU A 276 3.06 19.52 -11.93
N ARG A 277 2.99 19.79 -10.62
CA ARG A 277 4.07 20.51 -9.93
C ARG A 277 5.36 19.71 -9.93
N ASN A 278 5.29 18.40 -9.65
CA ASN A 278 6.47 17.53 -9.68
C ASN A 278 7.11 17.52 -11.06
N TRP A 279 6.31 17.42 -12.12
CA TRP A 279 6.80 17.52 -13.49
C TRP A 279 7.53 18.85 -13.72
N ASN A 280 6.86 19.97 -13.46
CA ASN A 280 7.41 21.30 -13.79
C ASN A 280 8.57 21.69 -12.86
N ASN A 281 8.66 21.12 -11.66
CA ASN A 281 9.83 21.24 -10.81
C ASN A 281 10.98 20.37 -11.30
N THR A 282 10.74 19.23 -11.93
CA THR A 282 11.82 18.34 -12.41
C THR A 282 12.33 18.76 -13.79
N ILE A 283 11.44 19.21 -14.67
CA ILE A 283 11.70 19.40 -16.10
C ILE A 283 11.93 20.87 -16.45
N GLN A 284 13.06 21.14 -17.10
CA GLN A 284 13.38 22.44 -17.69
C GLN A 284 12.78 22.57 -19.10
N SER A 285 12.64 23.80 -19.60
CA SER A 285 12.09 24.05 -20.94
C SER A 285 12.93 23.43 -22.08
N SER A 286 14.25 23.30 -21.89
CA SER A 286 15.18 22.71 -22.85
C SER A 286 15.17 21.18 -22.86
N ASP A 287 14.61 20.54 -21.84
CA ASP A 287 14.62 19.07 -21.72
C ASP A 287 13.78 18.40 -22.80
N THR A 288 14.10 17.13 -23.06
CA THR A 288 13.23 16.24 -23.84
C THR A 288 12.57 15.26 -22.89
N VAL A 289 11.24 15.16 -22.94
CA VAL A 289 10.50 14.19 -22.14
C VAL A 289 9.79 13.21 -23.05
N TYR A 290 10.09 11.93 -22.90
CA TYR A 290 9.31 10.86 -23.50
C TYR A 290 8.15 10.51 -22.57
N PHE A 291 6.94 10.83 -23.02
CA PHE A 291 5.71 10.50 -22.31
C PHE A 291 5.10 9.21 -22.88
N LEU A 292 5.06 8.15 -22.08
CA LEU A 292 4.69 6.79 -22.51
C LEU A 292 3.20 6.50 -22.25
N GLY A 293 2.32 7.39 -22.70
CA GLY A 293 0.88 7.14 -22.82
C GLY A 293 0.05 7.33 -21.53
N ASP A 294 -1.26 7.35 -21.71
CA ASP A 294 -2.30 7.46 -20.67
C ASP A 294 -2.21 8.75 -19.84
N MET A 295 -2.21 9.88 -20.55
CA MET A 295 -2.05 11.19 -19.92
C MET A 295 -3.21 11.57 -19.01
N SER A 296 -4.43 11.33 -19.47
CA SER A 296 -5.65 11.77 -18.80
C SER A 296 -6.81 10.83 -19.09
N PHE A 297 -7.67 10.55 -18.10
CA PHE A 297 -8.78 9.62 -18.27
C PHE A 297 -9.99 9.96 -17.38
N GLY A 298 -11.19 9.66 -17.87
CA GLY A 298 -12.44 9.76 -17.12
C GLY A 298 -13.52 10.60 -17.83
N ARG A 299 -14.77 10.45 -17.39
CA ARG A 299 -15.95 11.04 -18.06
C ARG A 299 -15.91 12.56 -18.21
N ARG A 300 -15.21 13.25 -17.32
CA ARG A 300 -15.05 14.72 -17.32
C ARG A 300 -13.59 15.14 -17.51
N SER A 301 -12.76 14.21 -17.99
CA SER A 301 -11.35 14.47 -18.24
C SER A 301 -11.17 15.55 -19.28
N LYS A 302 -10.15 16.37 -19.10
CA LYS A 302 -9.65 17.20 -20.19
C LYS A 302 -8.94 16.29 -21.20
N ASN A 303 -8.85 16.77 -22.44
CA ASN A 303 -8.08 16.13 -23.49
C ASN A 303 -6.57 16.17 -23.13
N PRO A 304 -5.76 15.15 -23.48
CA PRO A 304 -4.29 15.19 -23.31
C PRO A 304 -3.62 16.50 -23.74
N LEU A 305 -4.05 17.15 -24.83
CA LEU A 305 -3.50 18.43 -25.30
C LEU A 305 -3.61 19.57 -24.26
N TYR A 306 -4.69 19.60 -23.46
CA TYR A 306 -4.85 20.58 -22.38
C TYR A 306 -3.78 20.43 -21.29
N TRP A 307 -3.41 19.18 -20.99
CA TRP A 307 -2.39 18.90 -19.99
C TRP A 307 -0.99 19.16 -20.55
N LEU A 308 -0.71 18.76 -21.79
CA LEU A 308 0.56 19.01 -22.47
C LEU A 308 0.97 20.49 -22.47
N GLN A 309 0.02 21.41 -22.72
CA GLN A 309 0.28 22.86 -22.71
C GLN A 309 0.75 23.41 -21.36
N LYS A 310 0.58 22.65 -20.27
CA LYS A 310 0.97 23.06 -18.91
C LYS A 310 2.28 22.42 -18.45
N LEU A 311 2.81 21.48 -19.22
CA LEU A 311 3.99 20.70 -18.87
C LEU A 311 5.24 21.34 -19.47
N ASN A 312 6.27 21.51 -18.66
CA ASN A 312 7.58 21.96 -19.13
C ASN A 312 8.24 20.91 -20.04
N GLY A 313 9.15 21.38 -20.88
CA GLY A 313 9.99 20.56 -21.74
C GLY A 313 9.39 20.25 -23.11
N ARG A 314 10.20 19.64 -23.97
CA ARG A 314 9.81 19.18 -25.30
C ARG A 314 9.28 17.76 -25.18
N VAL A 315 7.96 17.62 -25.11
CA VAL A 315 7.31 16.32 -24.90
C VAL A 315 7.21 15.54 -26.21
N LYS A 316 7.86 14.38 -26.26
CA LYS A 316 7.70 13.36 -27.30
C LYS A 316 6.72 12.30 -26.81
N TYR A 317 5.58 12.22 -27.48
CA TYR A 317 4.46 11.38 -27.03
C TYR A 317 4.50 9.99 -27.66
N ILE A 318 4.28 8.96 -26.85
CA ILE A 318 4.02 7.59 -27.27
C ILE A 318 2.60 7.25 -26.78
N TYR A 319 1.66 7.01 -27.69
CA TYR A 319 0.25 6.97 -27.29
C TYR A 319 -0.11 5.75 -26.45
N GLY A 320 -0.96 5.96 -25.44
CA GLY A 320 -1.51 4.91 -24.59
C GLY A 320 -2.88 4.43 -25.00
N ASN A 321 -3.38 3.38 -24.35
CA ASN A 321 -4.66 2.76 -24.67
C ASN A 321 -5.87 3.58 -24.19
N HIS A 322 -5.67 4.45 -23.20
CA HIS A 322 -6.71 5.30 -22.63
C HIS A 322 -6.71 6.73 -23.19
N ASP A 323 -5.77 7.06 -24.07
CA ASP A 323 -5.71 8.38 -24.70
C ASP A 323 -6.82 8.54 -25.74
N SER A 324 -7.66 9.56 -25.56
CA SER A 324 -8.79 9.84 -26.45
C SER A 324 -8.38 10.27 -27.87
N ILE A 325 -7.11 10.62 -28.06
CA ILE A 325 -6.51 11.00 -29.33
C ILE A 325 -5.14 10.32 -29.42
N GLN A 326 -4.82 9.72 -30.56
CA GLN A 326 -3.49 9.17 -30.83
C GLN A 326 -2.51 10.29 -31.12
N LEU A 327 -1.78 10.72 -30.10
CA LEU A 327 -0.70 11.71 -30.22
C LEU A 327 0.65 11.00 -30.40
N GLY A 328 1.50 11.52 -31.28
CA GLY A 328 2.86 11.01 -31.45
C GLY A 328 2.92 9.61 -32.07
N LYS A 329 3.82 8.76 -31.56
CA LYS A 329 4.13 7.43 -32.14
C LYS A 329 3.52 6.30 -31.30
N ASN A 330 3.50 5.08 -31.83
CA ASN A 330 3.20 3.88 -31.05
C ASN A 330 4.42 3.35 -30.27
N GLN A 331 5.62 3.58 -30.78
CA GLN A 331 6.89 3.20 -30.18
C GLN A 331 8.05 4.05 -30.71
N GLU A 332 9.15 4.14 -29.97
CA GLU A 332 10.38 4.81 -30.41
C GLU A 332 11.62 4.10 -29.88
N VAL A 333 12.66 3.99 -30.71
CA VAL A 333 13.98 3.51 -30.26
C VAL A 333 14.86 4.72 -29.96
N VAL A 334 15.45 4.73 -28.77
CA VAL A 334 16.38 5.75 -28.30
C VAL A 334 17.72 5.10 -27.96
N VAL A 335 18.80 5.65 -28.51
CA VAL A 335 20.17 5.26 -28.15
C VAL A 335 20.73 6.29 -27.20
N TYR A 336 21.20 5.87 -26.03
CA TYR A 336 21.70 6.77 -25.00
C TYR A 336 22.85 6.13 -24.21
N ARG A 337 24.01 6.80 -24.16
CA ARG A 337 25.23 6.33 -23.48
C ARG A 337 25.58 4.86 -23.78
N GLY A 338 25.44 4.44 -25.04
CA GLY A 338 25.75 3.07 -25.48
C GLY A 338 24.63 2.04 -25.26
N TYR A 339 23.54 2.41 -24.59
CA TYR A 339 22.36 1.55 -24.43
C TYR A 339 21.30 1.85 -25.50
N LYS A 340 20.61 0.80 -25.95
CA LYS A 340 19.43 0.90 -26.82
C LYS A 340 18.16 0.68 -25.99
N PHE A 341 17.23 1.62 -26.08
CA PHE A 341 15.95 1.58 -25.37
C PHE A 341 14.80 1.58 -26.39
N LEU A 342 13.93 0.56 -26.34
CA LEU A 342 12.63 0.57 -26.99
C LEU A 342 11.61 1.16 -26.02
N LEU A 343 11.05 2.30 -26.38
CA LEU A 343 9.99 2.96 -25.64
C LEU A 343 8.64 2.52 -26.21
N VAL A 344 7.76 1.98 -25.39
CA VAL A 344 6.42 1.50 -25.75
C VAL A 344 5.47 1.73 -24.59
N HIS A 345 4.19 2.03 -24.81
CA HIS A 345 3.25 2.17 -23.69
C HIS A 345 2.97 0.82 -23.00
N ASP A 346 2.41 -0.15 -23.73
CA ASP A 346 2.10 -1.49 -23.21
C ASP A 346 3.21 -2.48 -23.62
N PRO A 347 3.92 -3.11 -22.67
CA PRO A 347 4.99 -4.06 -22.97
C PRO A 347 4.50 -5.31 -23.72
N LYS A 348 3.19 -5.58 -23.76
CA LYS A 348 2.63 -6.68 -24.57
C LYS A 348 2.47 -6.31 -26.04
N ASN A 349 2.45 -5.02 -26.37
CA ASN A 349 2.18 -4.50 -27.71
C ASN A 349 3.46 -4.16 -28.49
N MET A 350 4.48 -5.01 -28.42
CA MET A 350 5.77 -4.80 -29.11
C MET A 350 5.78 -5.19 -30.60
N GLY A 351 4.69 -5.75 -31.13
CA GLY A 351 4.59 -6.16 -32.54
C GLY A 351 5.78 -7.02 -33.00
N ASN A 352 6.46 -6.59 -34.07
CA ASN A 352 7.64 -7.28 -34.62
C ASN A 352 8.92 -7.08 -33.77
N MET A 353 8.90 -6.21 -32.76
CA MET A 353 10.04 -5.91 -31.88
C MET A 353 10.16 -6.83 -30.67
N LYS A 354 9.43 -7.96 -30.65
CA LYS A 354 9.52 -8.98 -29.58
C LYS A 354 10.93 -9.56 -29.37
N LYS A 355 11.83 -9.42 -30.35
CA LYS A 355 13.23 -9.84 -30.29
C LYS A 355 14.21 -8.64 -30.25
N PHE A 356 13.76 -7.49 -29.75
CA PHE A 356 14.60 -6.30 -29.68
C PHE A 356 15.84 -6.55 -28.80
N ASP A 357 17.03 -6.35 -29.36
CA ASP A 357 18.30 -6.46 -28.65
C ASP A 357 18.63 -5.13 -27.95
N GLY A 358 18.04 -4.97 -26.77
CA GLY A 358 18.18 -3.78 -25.92
C GLY A 358 17.31 -3.85 -24.67
N TRP A 359 17.01 -2.68 -24.11
CA TRP A 359 16.10 -2.52 -22.97
C TRP A 359 14.72 -2.07 -23.43
N ILE A 360 13.67 -2.51 -22.76
CA ILE A 360 12.30 -2.07 -23.02
C ILE A 360 11.87 -1.16 -21.88
N ILE A 361 11.49 0.08 -22.19
CA ILE A 361 10.90 1.01 -21.22
C ILE A 361 9.41 1.11 -21.52
N HIS A 362 8.60 0.88 -20.49
CA HIS A 362 7.15 0.82 -20.63
C HIS A 362 6.37 1.51 -19.53
N GLY A 363 5.11 1.82 -19.83
CA GLY A 363 4.08 2.23 -18.88
C GLY A 363 3.04 1.13 -18.68
N HIS A 364 1.76 1.52 -18.65
CA HIS A 364 0.56 0.67 -18.68
C HIS A 364 0.34 -0.24 -17.47
N VAL A 365 1.38 -0.95 -17.03
CA VAL A 365 1.30 -1.90 -15.92
C VAL A 365 1.64 -1.20 -14.61
N HIS A 366 0.61 -0.72 -13.93
CA HIS A 366 0.75 -0.02 -12.64
C HIS A 366 1.36 -0.88 -11.52
N ASN A 367 1.50 -0.28 -10.33
CA ASN A 367 2.01 -0.90 -9.10
C ASN A 367 1.15 -2.05 -8.50
N ASN A 368 0.22 -2.62 -9.27
CA ASN A 368 -0.55 -3.80 -8.91
C ASN A 368 0.14 -5.12 -9.26
N GLU A 369 1.07 -5.11 -10.24
CA GLU A 369 1.75 -6.32 -10.73
C GLU A 369 3.29 -6.24 -10.56
N LEU A 370 3.75 -5.64 -9.45
CA LEU A 370 5.18 -5.36 -9.22
C LEU A 370 6.08 -6.61 -9.23
N ARG A 371 5.57 -7.79 -8.89
CA ARG A 371 6.34 -9.06 -9.01
C ARG A 371 6.74 -9.35 -10.47
N LYS A 372 5.89 -8.98 -11.42
CA LYS A 372 6.10 -9.23 -12.86
C LYS A 372 6.75 -8.05 -13.57
N TYR A 373 6.32 -6.84 -13.21
CA TYR A 373 6.73 -5.58 -13.81
C TYR A 373 7.23 -4.64 -12.71
N PRO A 374 8.39 -4.96 -12.08
CA PRO A 374 9.02 -4.07 -11.11
C PRO A 374 9.51 -2.80 -11.81
N PHE A 375 10.12 -1.89 -11.05
CA PHE A 375 10.72 -0.70 -11.64
C PHE A 375 11.81 -1.08 -12.67
N ILE A 376 12.74 -1.97 -12.32
CA ILE A 376 13.73 -2.51 -13.26
C ILE A 376 13.84 -4.03 -13.07
N ASP A 377 13.66 -4.78 -14.16
CA ASP A 377 13.97 -6.22 -14.24
C ASP A 377 15.18 -6.39 -15.16
N THR A 378 16.36 -6.57 -14.55
CA THR A 378 17.63 -6.65 -15.28
C THR A 378 17.77 -7.94 -16.08
N LYS A 379 17.07 -9.01 -15.68
CA LYS A 379 17.06 -10.29 -16.41
C LYS A 379 16.24 -10.19 -17.69
N LYS A 380 15.06 -9.56 -17.62
CA LYS A 380 14.20 -9.33 -18.80
C LYS A 380 14.58 -8.07 -19.58
N ARG A 381 15.48 -7.24 -19.04
CA ARG A 381 15.84 -5.91 -19.55
C ARG A 381 14.63 -4.99 -19.72
N THR A 382 13.70 -5.01 -18.77
CA THR A 382 12.48 -4.17 -18.78
C THR A 382 12.51 -3.11 -17.69
N ILE A 383 11.99 -1.92 -17.97
CA ILE A 383 11.91 -0.78 -17.06
C ILE A 383 10.48 -0.23 -17.07
N ASN A 384 9.85 -0.14 -15.90
CA ASN A 384 8.49 0.38 -15.74
C ASN A 384 8.52 1.84 -15.26
N VAL A 385 7.99 2.77 -16.06
CA VAL A 385 7.96 4.21 -15.77
C VAL A 385 6.56 4.77 -15.48
N CYS A 386 5.60 3.90 -15.12
CA CYS A 386 4.32 4.33 -14.54
C CYS A 386 4.58 5.29 -13.37
N VAL A 387 3.81 6.39 -13.28
CA VAL A 387 4.01 7.40 -12.23
C VAL A 387 4.08 6.81 -10.82
N GLU A 388 3.33 5.75 -10.51
CA GLU A 388 3.35 5.14 -9.17
C GLU A 388 4.67 4.42 -8.86
N VAL A 389 5.40 3.98 -9.88
CA VAL A 389 6.64 3.19 -9.77
C VAL A 389 7.87 4.10 -9.71
N ILE A 390 7.78 5.31 -10.24
CA ILE A 390 8.87 6.30 -10.27
C ILE A 390 8.64 7.49 -9.31
N ASN A 391 7.78 7.31 -8.31
CA ASN A 391 7.54 8.30 -7.25
C ASN A 391 6.90 9.62 -7.76
N TYR A 392 6.00 9.50 -8.74
CA TYR A 392 5.17 10.57 -9.29
C TYR A 392 5.95 11.79 -9.84
N LYS A 393 7.16 11.54 -10.34
CA LYS A 393 8.03 12.53 -10.97
C LYS A 393 8.77 11.92 -12.17
N PRO A 394 9.06 12.69 -13.23
CA PRO A 394 9.87 12.19 -14.34
C PRO A 394 11.21 11.65 -13.86
N ILE A 395 11.66 10.56 -14.47
CA ILE A 395 12.96 9.93 -14.21
C ILE A 395 13.90 10.15 -15.40
N SER A 396 15.18 10.44 -15.15
CA SER A 396 16.14 10.67 -16.23
C SER A 396 16.72 9.36 -16.76
N LEU A 397 17.09 9.33 -18.04
CA LEU A 397 17.85 8.21 -18.60
C LEU A 397 19.22 8.05 -17.93
N ASP A 398 19.83 9.14 -17.46
CA ASP A 398 21.07 9.09 -16.68
C ASP A 398 20.92 8.27 -15.40
N GLU A 399 19.84 8.50 -14.67
CA GLU A 399 19.54 7.75 -13.45
C GLU A 399 19.26 6.28 -13.75
N ILE A 400 18.49 5.99 -14.80
CA ILE A 400 18.22 4.62 -15.26
C ILE A 400 19.52 3.89 -15.62
N VAL A 401 20.38 4.50 -16.45
CA VAL A 401 21.67 3.92 -16.86
C VAL A 401 22.56 3.67 -15.64
N THR A 402 22.62 4.62 -14.72
CA THR A 402 23.38 4.48 -13.47
C THR A 402 22.87 3.30 -12.64
N LEU A 403 21.55 3.10 -12.55
CA LEU A 403 20.95 1.99 -11.83
C LEU A 403 21.21 0.64 -12.49
N ILE A 404 21.16 0.57 -13.82
CA ILE A 404 21.51 -0.63 -14.60
C ILE A 404 22.96 -1.03 -14.32
N GLN A 405 23.89 -0.07 -14.39
CA GLN A 405 25.33 -0.30 -14.18
C GLN A 405 25.66 -0.76 -12.75
N ARG A 406 24.90 -0.29 -11.75
CA ARG A 406 25.13 -0.64 -10.34
C ARG A 406 24.54 -1.98 -9.92
N ASN A 407 23.56 -2.52 -10.65
CA ASN A 407 22.75 -3.66 -10.20
C ASN A 407 22.76 -4.80 -11.23
N GLU A 408 23.92 -5.35 -11.54
CA GLU A 408 24.04 -6.55 -12.37
C GLU A 408 23.40 -7.75 -11.66
N GLY A 409 22.13 -8.05 -11.95
CA GLY A 409 21.48 -9.33 -11.60
C GLY A 409 20.19 -9.29 -10.75
N GLY A 410 19.72 -8.12 -10.32
CA GLY A 410 18.57 -7.98 -9.41
C GLY A 410 17.29 -7.38 -10.00
N LEU A 411 16.17 -7.55 -9.28
CA LEU A 411 14.95 -6.75 -9.46
C LEU A 411 15.06 -5.49 -8.60
N ILE A 412 14.84 -4.32 -9.18
CA ILE A 412 14.85 -3.05 -8.43
C ILE A 412 13.40 -2.64 -8.18
N TYR A 413 13.08 -2.41 -6.91
CA TYR A 413 11.81 -1.85 -6.47
C TYR A 413 12.04 -0.45 -5.93
N ARG A 414 11.12 0.47 -6.21
CA ARG A 414 11.05 1.75 -5.52
C ARG A 414 9.96 1.69 -4.45
N PRO A 415 10.20 2.28 -3.27
CA PRO A 415 9.10 2.56 -2.35
C PRO A 415 8.09 3.45 -3.08
N CYS A 416 6.84 2.97 -3.21
CA CYS A 416 5.75 3.61 -3.95
C CYS A 416 4.82 4.40 -3.01
#